data_AF-A0A0G4MD64-F1
#
_entry.id   AF-A0A0G4MD64-F1
#
_cell.length_a   1.000
_cell.length_b   1.000
_cell.length_c   1.000
_cell.angle_alpha   90.00
_cell.angle_beta   90.00
_cell.angle_gamma   90.00
#
_symmetry.space_group_name_H-M   'P 1'
#
loop_
_entity.id
_entity.type
_entity.pdbx_description
1 polymer ?
#
loop_
_entity_poly.entity_id
_entity_poly.type
_entity_poly.pdbx_seq_one_letter_code
_entity_poly.pdbx_strand_id
1 'polypeptide(L)'
;QLLLDLLEPVNCPAIQSATLLTVVVALIDTPTNTRTFEALDGLLTVTSLFKSRSTSREVKLKLVEFLYFYLMPEVPSIPWADARDSVPAMLQRSPSKLASAFGHKRGHSRADSSVSASARSRAGSESEGTLSTEEKQALLGRHLSSVEDLVKDLRTSTPFGGVL
;
A
#
# COMPACT_ATOMS: atom_id res chain seq x y z
N GLN A 1 16.95 -8.09 0.76
CA GLN A 1 17.87 -9.08 0.18
C GLN A 1 17.74 -10.43 0.87
N LEU A 2 17.94 -10.56 2.19
CA LEU A 2 17.78 -11.84 2.92
C LEU A 2 16.49 -12.62 2.60
N LEU A 3 15.32 -11.96 2.56
CA LEU A 3 14.06 -12.64 2.22
C LEU A 3 14.04 -13.20 0.79
N LEU A 4 14.74 -12.58 -0.15
CA LEU A 4 14.84 -13.09 -1.52
C LEU A 4 15.77 -14.30 -1.60
N ASP A 5 16.84 -14.30 -0.81
CA ASP A 5 17.78 -15.44 -0.72
C ASP A 5 17.06 -16.69 -0.17
N LEU A 6 16.09 -16.52 0.72
CA LEU A 6 15.26 -17.61 1.23
C LEU A 6 14.30 -18.21 0.17
N LEU A 7 14.07 -17.52 -0.95
CA LEU A 7 13.29 -18.04 -2.08
C LEU A 7 14.12 -18.89 -3.05
N GLU A 8 15.42 -19.02 -2.84
CA GLU A 8 16.26 -19.82 -3.72
C GLU A 8 15.80 -21.29 -3.79
N PRO A 9 15.96 -21.96 -4.95
CA PRO A 9 15.52 -23.36 -5.14
C PRO A 9 16.17 -24.38 -4.21
N VAL A 10 17.28 -24.02 -3.55
CA VAL A 10 17.98 -24.87 -2.58
C VAL A 10 17.22 -25.02 -1.27
N ASN A 11 16.33 -24.06 -0.95
CA ASN A 11 15.54 -24.07 0.26
C ASN A 11 14.32 -24.98 0.11
N CYS A 12 13.89 -25.58 1.22
CA CYS A 12 12.73 -26.46 1.19
C CYS A 12 11.43 -25.69 0.95
N PRO A 13 10.38 -26.34 0.41
CA PRO A 13 9.11 -25.67 0.09
C PRO A 13 8.48 -24.92 1.27
N ALA A 14 8.62 -25.43 2.50
CA ALA A 14 8.08 -24.76 3.69
C ALA A 14 8.73 -23.40 3.96
N ILE A 15 10.06 -23.29 3.77
CA ILE A 15 10.78 -22.02 3.91
C ILE A 15 10.34 -21.06 2.81
N GLN A 16 10.22 -21.52 1.57
CA GLN A 16 9.77 -20.69 0.45
C GLN A 16 8.34 -20.17 0.68
N SER A 17 7.41 -21.04 1.11
CA SER A 17 6.03 -20.66 1.44
C SER A 17 5.96 -19.63 2.57
N ALA A 18 6.68 -19.85 3.68
CA ALA A 18 6.70 -18.92 4.81
C ALA A 18 7.33 -17.57 4.42
N THR A 19 8.35 -17.60 3.58
CA THR A 19 9.02 -16.42 3.06
C THR A 19 8.08 -15.62 2.15
N LEU A 20 7.37 -16.26 1.21
CA LEU A 20 6.39 -15.59 0.35
C LEU A 20 5.31 -14.88 1.17
N LEU A 21 4.76 -15.54 2.20
CA LEU A 21 3.80 -14.92 3.10
C LEU A 21 4.41 -13.71 3.82
N THR A 22 5.64 -13.84 4.30
CA THR A 22 6.36 -12.75 4.98
C THR A 22 6.58 -11.56 4.04
N VAL A 23 6.91 -11.82 2.76
CA VAL A 23 7.02 -10.77 1.75
C VAL A 23 5.66 -10.10 1.54
N VAL A 24 4.55 -10.83 1.36
CA VAL A 24 3.21 -10.23 1.24
C VAL A 24 2.90 -9.29 2.41
N VAL A 25 3.13 -9.76 3.64
CA VAL A 25 2.89 -8.97 4.86
C VAL A 25 3.80 -7.74 4.92
N ALA A 26 5.02 -7.81 4.41
CA ALA A 26 5.92 -6.66 4.35
C ALA A 26 5.53 -5.64 3.27
N LEU A 27 4.77 -6.05 2.24
CA LEU A 27 4.38 -5.21 1.11
C LEU A 27 2.99 -4.58 1.25
N ILE A 28 2.09 -5.21 2.02
CA ILE A 28 0.72 -4.73 2.19
C ILE A 28 0.70 -3.31 2.79
N ASP A 29 -0.14 -2.45 2.23
CA ASP A 29 -0.30 -1.03 2.61
C ASP A 29 1.01 -0.23 2.69
N THR A 30 2.09 -0.72 2.05
CA THR A 30 3.42 -0.13 2.14
C THR A 30 4.07 -0.05 0.75
N PRO A 31 3.62 0.87 -0.12
CA PRO A 31 4.10 0.97 -1.50
C PRO A 31 5.61 1.20 -1.60
N THR A 32 6.22 1.89 -0.62
CA THR A 32 7.68 2.08 -0.54
C THR A 32 8.45 0.76 -0.41
N ASN A 33 7.90 -0.20 0.35
CA ASN A 33 8.48 -1.54 0.45
C ASN A 33 8.35 -2.28 -0.89
N THR A 34 7.24 -2.09 -1.60
CA THR A 34 7.05 -2.66 -2.95
C THR A 34 8.07 -2.10 -3.94
N ARG A 35 8.31 -0.78 -3.94
CA ARG A 35 9.37 -0.16 -4.76
C ARG A 35 10.75 -0.75 -4.44
N THR A 36 11.04 -0.95 -3.16
CA THR A 36 12.31 -1.55 -2.71
C THR A 36 12.43 -3.02 -3.15
N PHE A 37 11.34 -3.79 -3.05
CA PHE A 37 11.29 -5.18 -3.48
C PHE A 37 11.57 -5.31 -4.99
N GLU A 38 11.00 -4.43 -5.80
CA GLU A 38 11.24 -4.40 -7.24
C GLU A 38 12.67 -4.00 -7.60
N ALA A 39 13.22 -2.98 -6.92
CA ALA A 39 14.61 -2.54 -7.11
C ALA A 39 15.64 -3.62 -6.73
N LEU A 40 15.24 -4.59 -5.90
CA LEU A 40 16.04 -5.75 -5.52
C LEU A 40 15.80 -6.97 -6.41
N ASP A 41 15.25 -6.79 -7.61
CA ASP A 41 14.91 -7.89 -8.54
C ASP A 41 13.95 -8.93 -7.95
N GLY A 42 13.09 -8.51 -7.02
CA GLY A 42 12.11 -9.38 -6.37
C GLY A 42 11.14 -10.03 -7.37
N LEU A 43 10.70 -9.28 -8.38
CA LEU A 43 9.83 -9.82 -9.44
C LEU A 43 10.55 -10.87 -10.30
N LEU A 44 11.81 -10.64 -10.65
CA LEU A 44 12.61 -11.62 -11.37
C LEU A 44 12.78 -12.90 -10.54
N THR A 45 13.04 -12.77 -9.24
CA THR A 45 13.21 -13.90 -8.31
C THR A 45 11.93 -14.74 -8.24
N VAL A 46 10.79 -14.09 -7.96
CA VAL A 46 9.47 -14.74 -7.87
C VAL A 46 9.08 -15.42 -9.18
N THR A 47 9.20 -14.73 -10.31
CA THR A 47 8.82 -15.30 -11.62
C THR A 47 9.77 -16.40 -12.07
N SER A 48 11.06 -16.34 -11.72
CA SER A 48 12.01 -17.42 -11.99
C SER A 48 11.67 -18.67 -11.19
N LEU A 49 11.35 -18.52 -9.90
CA LEU A 49 10.88 -19.61 -9.06
C LEU A 49 9.56 -20.19 -9.60
N PHE A 50 8.64 -19.35 -10.07
CA PHE A 50 7.38 -19.81 -10.68
C PHE A 50 7.58 -20.62 -11.96
N LYS A 51 8.45 -20.15 -12.85
CA LYS A 51 8.79 -20.82 -14.12
C LYS A 51 9.56 -22.11 -13.92
N SER A 52 10.27 -22.27 -12.81
CA SER A 52 11.03 -23.49 -12.54
C SER A 52 10.11 -24.72 -12.50
N ARG A 53 10.58 -25.79 -13.15
CA ARG A 53 9.89 -27.08 -13.17
C ARG A 53 10.05 -27.86 -11.87
N SER A 54 11.08 -27.56 -11.07
CA SER A 54 11.33 -28.20 -9.78
C SER A 54 10.50 -27.62 -8.63
N THR A 55 9.85 -26.48 -8.83
CA THR A 55 9.03 -25.83 -7.80
C THR A 55 7.79 -26.66 -7.51
N SER A 56 7.55 -26.93 -6.23
CA SER A 56 6.42 -27.74 -5.78
C SER A 56 5.09 -27.08 -6.14
N ARG A 57 4.03 -27.90 -6.29
CA ARG A 57 2.68 -27.40 -6.60
C ARG A 57 2.17 -26.41 -5.55
N GLU A 58 2.45 -26.68 -4.28
CA GLU A 58 2.08 -25.80 -3.16
C GLU A 58 2.72 -24.42 -3.29
N VAL A 59 4.04 -24.35 -3.53
CA VAL A 59 4.75 -23.08 -3.70
C VAL A 59 4.27 -22.35 -4.96
N LYS A 60 3.96 -23.08 -6.05
CA LYS A 60 3.35 -22.47 -7.25
C LYS A 60 2.01 -21.81 -6.99
N LEU A 61 1.16 -22.40 -6.15
CA LEU A 61 -0.10 -21.76 -5.75
C LEU A 61 0.16 -20.46 -4.99
N LYS A 62 1.11 -20.47 -4.04
CA LYS A 62 1.51 -19.26 -3.29
C LYS A 62 2.13 -18.18 -4.16
N LEU A 63 2.89 -18.56 -5.18
CA LEU A 63 3.43 -17.62 -6.17
C LEU A 63 2.31 -16.99 -7.00
N VAL A 64 1.30 -17.75 -7.41
CA VAL A 64 0.14 -17.19 -8.13
C VAL A 64 -0.65 -16.22 -7.23
N GLU A 65 -0.91 -16.59 -5.97
CA GLU A 65 -1.53 -15.70 -4.98
C GLU A 65 -0.73 -14.40 -4.81
N PHE A 66 0.60 -14.50 -4.72
CA PHE A 66 1.50 -13.35 -4.66
C PHE A 66 1.40 -12.47 -5.92
N LEU A 67 1.37 -13.06 -7.11
CA LEU A 67 1.29 -12.30 -8.36
C LEU A 67 -0.06 -11.58 -8.50
N TYR A 68 -1.16 -12.20 -8.06
CA TYR A 68 -2.46 -11.52 -7.96
C TYR A 68 -2.41 -10.35 -6.98
N PHE A 69 -1.87 -10.58 -5.77
CA PHE A 69 -1.66 -9.52 -4.77
C PHE A 69 -0.84 -8.36 -5.32
N TYR A 70 0.28 -8.66 -5.99
CA TYR A 70 1.15 -7.63 -6.56
C TYR A 70 0.42 -6.79 -7.64
N LEU A 71 -0.47 -7.38 -8.42
CA LEU A 71 -1.21 -6.67 -9.47
C LEU A 71 -2.45 -5.91 -8.96
N MET A 72 -2.98 -6.24 -7.78
CA MET A 72 -4.08 -5.47 -7.17
C MET A 72 -3.69 -4.00 -6.94
N PRO A 73 -4.62 -3.03 -7.04
CA PRO A 73 -4.34 -1.62 -6.73
C PRO A 73 -3.72 -1.47 -5.33
N GLU A 74 -2.65 -0.66 -5.22
CA GLU A 74 -1.95 -0.42 -3.93
C GLU A 74 -2.74 0.51 -2.99
N VAL A 75 -3.69 1.29 -3.54
CA VAL A 75 -4.66 2.08 -2.78
C VAL A 75 -6.04 1.50 -3.07
N PRO A 76 -6.89 1.31 -2.04
CA PRO A 76 -8.29 0.96 -2.27
C PRO A 76 -8.93 2.01 -3.17
N SER A 77 -9.36 1.62 -4.37
CA SER A 77 -10.17 2.45 -5.25
C SER A 77 -11.62 2.50 -4.75
N ILE A 78 -11.81 2.79 -3.47
CA ILE A 78 -13.13 3.11 -2.94
C ILE A 78 -13.39 4.53 -3.46
N PRO A 79 -14.44 4.77 -4.27
CA PRO A 79 -15.03 6.09 -4.27
C PRO A 79 -15.57 6.23 -2.85
N TRP A 80 -14.76 6.73 -1.92
CA TRP A 80 -15.28 7.22 -0.66
C TRP A 80 -16.31 8.22 -1.11
N ALA A 81 -17.58 7.89 -0.92
CA ALA A 81 -18.64 8.84 -1.14
C ALA A 81 -18.20 10.11 -0.41
N ASP A 82 -18.00 11.20 -1.15
CA ASP A 82 -18.03 12.57 -0.66
C ASP A 82 -19.42 12.91 -0.06
N ALA A 83 -20.03 11.97 0.65
CA ALA A 83 -21.26 12.12 1.42
C ALA A 83 -20.98 12.79 2.77
N ARG A 84 -20.10 13.78 2.79
CA ARG A 84 -20.13 14.85 3.79
C ARG A 84 -20.54 16.21 3.22
N ASP A 85 -20.60 16.35 1.90
CA ASP A 85 -21.17 17.53 1.24
C ASP A 85 -22.61 17.26 0.76
N SER A 86 -23.53 17.08 1.71
CA SER A 86 -24.98 17.35 1.57
C SER A 86 -25.71 17.09 2.89
N VAL A 87 -25.24 17.68 4.00
CA VAL A 87 -26.14 17.98 5.12
C VAL A 87 -26.65 19.41 4.91
N PRO A 88 -27.97 19.63 4.77
CA PRO A 88 -28.51 20.97 4.62
C PRO A 88 -28.13 21.82 5.84
N ALA A 89 -27.72 23.05 5.57
CA ALA A 89 -27.44 24.07 6.56
C ALA A 89 -28.67 24.36 7.44
N MET A 90 -28.83 23.63 8.54
CA MET A 90 -29.70 24.01 9.64
C MET A 90 -29.02 23.67 10.96
N LEU A 91 -28.82 24.72 11.78
CA LEU A 91 -28.19 24.77 13.10
C LEU A 91 -26.69 25.07 13.12
N GLN A 92 -26.34 26.22 12.53
CA GLN A 92 -25.36 27.11 13.14
C GLN A 92 -25.75 27.39 14.60
N ARG A 93 -25.06 26.77 15.56
CA ARG A 93 -24.95 27.31 16.91
C ARG A 93 -23.48 27.36 17.30
N SER A 94 -22.90 28.53 17.08
CA SER A 94 -21.56 28.93 17.51
C SER A 94 -21.36 28.67 19.00
N PRO A 95 -20.27 28.01 19.45
CA PRO A 95 -19.86 28.09 20.83
C PRO A 95 -19.02 29.35 20.97
N SER A 96 -19.61 30.43 21.48
CA SER A 96 -18.86 31.63 21.82
C SER A 96 -19.21 32.11 23.22
N LYS A 97 -18.25 31.88 24.13
CA LYS A 97 -17.80 32.81 25.16
C LYS A 97 -18.77 33.19 26.29
N LEU A 98 -18.81 32.38 27.34
CA LEU A 98 -18.95 32.77 28.77
C LEU A 98 -18.35 31.57 29.55
N ALA A 99 -17.38 31.64 30.47
CA ALA A 99 -16.90 32.70 31.31
C ALA A 99 -15.42 32.39 31.68
N SER A 100 -14.54 33.37 31.49
CA SER A 100 -13.34 33.51 32.30
C SER A 100 -13.24 34.99 32.65
N ALA A 101 -14.07 35.35 33.63
CA ALA A 101 -14.02 36.62 34.31
C ALA A 101 -13.29 36.40 35.65
N PHE A 102 -12.52 37.40 36.06
CA PHE A 102 -11.72 37.54 37.28
C PHE A 102 -10.26 37.06 37.19
N GLY A 103 -9.35 37.99 36.85
CA GLY A 103 -7.90 37.76 36.94
C GLY A 103 -6.97 38.87 36.42
N HIS A 104 -7.27 40.13 36.73
CA HIS A 104 -6.45 41.35 36.66
C HIS A 104 -4.97 41.36 36.18
N LYS A 105 -4.73 42.27 35.21
CA LYS A 105 -3.63 43.28 35.10
C LYS A 105 -2.16 42.82 34.97
N ARG A 106 -1.55 43.03 33.79
CA ARG A 106 -0.58 44.11 33.47
C ARG A 106 0.13 43.89 32.12
N GLY A 107 0.30 44.95 31.32
CA GLY A 107 1.53 45.15 30.53
C GLY A 107 1.44 45.02 28.99
N HIS A 108 1.17 46.16 28.34
CA HIS A 108 1.73 46.70 27.08
C HIS A 108 2.64 45.84 26.14
N SER A 109 2.34 45.96 24.83
CA SER A 109 3.24 45.96 23.64
C SER A 109 3.70 44.66 22.94
N ARG A 110 3.01 44.36 21.82
CA ARG A 110 3.47 44.03 20.44
C ARG A 110 4.90 43.50 20.18
N ALA A 111 4.93 42.43 19.37
CA ALA A 111 5.85 42.05 18.27
C ALA A 111 6.35 40.59 18.42
N ASP A 112 5.68 39.66 17.74
CA ASP A 112 6.20 38.91 16.59
C ASP A 112 7.12 37.75 16.98
N SER A 113 6.49 36.59 17.18
CA SER A 113 7.16 35.30 17.36
C SER A 113 6.63 34.31 16.33
N SER A 114 7.09 34.45 15.09
CA SER A 114 6.91 33.44 14.04
C SER A 114 7.94 32.31 14.18
N VAL A 115 7.89 31.59 15.30
CA VAL A 115 8.44 30.22 15.35
C VAL A 115 7.33 29.28 14.90
N SER A 116 7.25 29.10 13.59
CA SER A 116 6.41 28.10 12.95
C SER A 116 6.76 26.74 13.53
N ALA A 117 5.93 26.26 14.46
CA ALA A 117 5.90 24.87 14.83
C ALA A 117 5.66 24.07 13.55
N SER A 118 6.71 23.41 13.07
CA SER A 118 6.62 22.44 11.99
C SER A 118 5.76 21.27 12.47
N ALA A 119 4.45 21.44 12.41
CA ALA A 119 3.50 20.36 12.30
C ALA A 119 3.82 19.67 10.97
N ARG A 120 4.67 18.65 11.05
CA ARG A 120 5.05 17.80 9.92
C ARG A 120 3.77 17.20 9.38
N SER A 121 3.28 17.75 8.28
CA SER A 121 2.19 17.21 7.50
C SER A 121 2.60 15.83 6.99
N ARG A 122 2.29 14.79 7.76
CA ARG A 122 2.48 13.38 7.37
C ARG A 122 1.53 12.93 6.24
N ALA A 123 0.67 13.82 5.74
CA ALA A 123 -0.36 13.51 4.76
C ALA A 123 0.08 13.69 3.29
N GLY A 124 1.32 14.09 3.02
CA GLY A 124 1.81 14.34 1.65
C GLY A 124 2.63 13.21 1.03
N SER A 125 2.99 12.16 1.80
CA SER A 125 3.97 11.14 1.38
C SER A 125 3.34 9.84 0.85
N GLU A 126 2.02 9.70 0.87
CA GLU A 126 1.34 8.46 0.45
C GLU A 126 1.20 8.34 -1.07
N SER A 127 1.32 9.46 -1.80
CA SER A 127 1.13 9.50 -3.25
C SER A 127 2.42 9.40 -4.08
N GLU A 128 3.61 9.61 -3.50
CA GLU A 128 4.87 9.66 -4.28
C GLU A 128 5.45 8.27 -4.63
N GLY A 129 4.88 7.19 -4.09
CA GLY A 129 5.42 5.83 -4.26
C GLY A 129 4.46 4.81 -4.85
N THR A 130 3.21 5.21 -5.12
CA THR A 130 2.14 4.30 -5.53
C THR A 130 2.13 4.12 -7.04
N LEU A 131 2.10 2.87 -7.52
CA LEU A 131 1.97 2.57 -8.94
C LEU A 131 0.58 2.05 -9.31
N SER A 132 0.13 2.44 -10.50
CA SER A 132 -1.07 1.87 -11.12
C SER A 132 -0.88 0.38 -11.44
N THR A 133 -1.99 -0.33 -11.57
CA THR A 133 -1.98 -1.74 -11.99
C THR A 133 -1.33 -1.89 -13.38
N GLU A 134 -1.53 -0.94 -14.29
CA GLU A 134 -0.95 -0.94 -15.64
C GLU A 134 0.58 -0.82 -15.60
N GLU A 135 1.12 0.06 -14.75
CA GLU A 135 2.57 0.19 -14.55
C GLU A 135 3.17 -1.08 -13.94
N LYS A 136 2.49 -1.65 -12.94
CA LYS A 136 2.91 -2.93 -12.33
C LYS A 136 2.83 -4.09 -13.31
N GLN A 137 1.83 -4.12 -14.18
CA GLN A 137 1.72 -5.07 -15.29
C GLN A 137 2.91 -4.93 -16.24
N ALA A 138 3.29 -3.69 -16.63
CA ALA A 138 4.45 -3.47 -17.49
C ALA A 138 5.75 -3.97 -16.85
N LEU A 139 5.94 -3.74 -15.54
CA LEU A 139 7.08 -4.25 -14.79
C LEU A 139 7.11 -5.78 -14.74
N LEU A 140 5.99 -6.42 -14.43
CA LEU A 140 5.89 -7.87 -14.36
C LEU A 140 6.04 -8.52 -15.75
N GLY A 141 5.53 -7.86 -16.80
CA GLY A 141 5.61 -8.29 -18.19
C GLY A 141 7.04 -8.45 -18.71
N ARG A 142 8.01 -7.77 -18.09
CA ARG A 142 9.45 -7.95 -18.40
C ARG A 142 9.97 -9.35 -18.03
N HIS A 143 9.29 -10.04 -17.11
CA HIS A 143 9.76 -11.31 -16.55
C HIS A 143 8.80 -12.49 -16.82
N LEU A 144 7.55 -12.21 -17.13
CA LEU A 144 6.49 -13.18 -17.41
C LEU A 144 5.68 -12.73 -18.63
N SER A 145 5.59 -13.58 -19.68
CA SER A 145 4.88 -13.25 -20.92
C SER A 145 3.37 -13.52 -20.88
N SER A 146 2.87 -14.14 -19.81
CA SER A 146 1.47 -14.51 -19.60
C SER A 146 0.76 -13.59 -18.60
N VAL A 147 1.24 -12.35 -18.45
CA VAL A 147 0.71 -11.41 -17.45
C VAL A 147 -0.67 -10.92 -17.86
N GLU A 148 -0.94 -10.82 -19.16
CA GLU A 148 -2.24 -10.42 -19.71
C GLU A 148 -3.37 -11.35 -19.26
N ASP A 149 -3.13 -12.66 -19.25
CA ASP A 149 -4.09 -13.65 -18.76
C ASP A 149 -4.33 -13.48 -17.26
N LEU A 150 -3.28 -13.23 -16.48
CA LEU A 150 -3.39 -13.00 -15.04
C LEU A 150 -4.18 -11.72 -14.71
N VAL A 151 -3.96 -10.64 -15.46
CA VAL A 151 -4.71 -9.38 -15.30
C VAL A 151 -6.16 -9.55 -15.74
N LYS A 152 -6.42 -10.29 -16.81
CA LYS A 152 -7.77 -10.63 -17.25
C LYS A 152 -8.50 -11.46 -16.21
N ASP A 153 -7.83 -12.44 -15.64
CA ASP A 153 -8.37 -13.27 -14.56
C ASP A 153 -8.66 -12.41 -13.33
N LEU A 154 -7.75 -11.52 -12.93
CA LEU A 154 -7.95 -10.59 -11.80
C LEU A 154 -9.15 -9.64 -12.01
N ARG A 155 -9.43 -9.23 -13.25
CA ARG A 155 -10.59 -8.38 -13.57
C ARG A 155 -11.92 -9.14 -13.59
N THR A 156 -11.87 -10.45 -13.86
CA THR A 156 -13.08 -11.30 -13.99
C THR A 156 -13.39 -12.10 -12.74
N SER A 157 -12.38 -12.39 -11.93
CA SER A 157 -12.48 -13.05 -10.63
C SER A 157 -12.30 -12.01 -9.52
N THR A 158 -13.01 -12.15 -8.40
CA THR A 158 -12.71 -11.43 -7.16
C THR A 158 -11.82 -12.35 -6.32
N PRO A 159 -10.51 -12.42 -6.54
CA PRO A 159 -9.66 -13.49 -6.02
C PRO A 159 -9.60 -13.55 -4.48
N PHE A 160 -9.92 -12.43 -3.81
CA PHE A 160 -10.00 -12.36 -2.34
C PHE A 160 -11.44 -12.23 -1.80
N GLY A 161 -12.45 -12.42 -2.65
CA GLY A 161 -13.86 -12.21 -2.32
C GLY A 161 -14.18 -10.72 -2.22
N GLY A 162 -15.12 -10.24 -3.03
CA GLY A 162 -15.68 -8.90 -2.86
C GLY A 162 -16.35 -8.80 -1.48
N VAL A 163 -15.66 -8.23 -0.51
CA VAL A 163 -16.31 -7.77 0.72
C VAL A 163 -16.87 -6.39 0.40
N LEU A 164 -18.19 -6.38 0.19
CA LEU A 164 -19.05 -5.19 0.08
C LEU A 164 -19.01 -4.36 1.36
#